data_AF-A0A396U147-F1
#
_entry.id   AF-A0A396U147-F1
#
_cell.length_a   1.000
_cell.length_b   1.000
_cell.length_c   1.000
_cell.angle_alpha   90.00
_cell.angle_beta   90.00
_cell.angle_gamma   90.00
#
_symmetry.space_group_name_H-M   'P 1'
#
loop_
_entity.id
_entity.type
_entity.pdbx_description
1 polymer ?
#
loop_
_entity_poly.entity_id
_entity_poly.type
_entity_poly.pdbx_seq_one_letter_code
_entity_poly.pdbx_strand_id
1 'polypeptide(L)'
;MENFMSRELELPNSYKLILRGARLCVALICIFGLTLIYSSFKLFSLGAAAALLTLGEGMFYIVGSFVLLGVLHSFMESAIAQLETRNEMVKLTAELAKNKT
;
A
#
# COMPACT_ATOMS: atom_id res chain seq x y z
N MET A 1 -13.82 18.27 31.82
CA MET A 1 -12.84 17.41 31.12
C MET A 1 -13.60 16.61 30.05
N GLU A 2 -14.37 17.32 29.23
CA GLU A 2 -15.35 16.78 28.29
C GLU A 2 -14.89 17.09 26.86
N ASN A 3 -15.21 16.19 25.93
CA ASN A 3 -15.09 16.28 24.45
C ASN A 3 -14.00 15.47 23.73
N PHE A 4 -13.23 14.59 24.39
CA PHE A 4 -12.33 13.68 23.65
C PHE A 4 -12.92 12.29 23.34
N MET A 5 -14.02 11.89 23.98
CA MET A 5 -14.46 10.48 24.00
C MET A 5 -15.59 10.13 23.01
N SER A 6 -16.13 11.09 22.25
CA SER A 6 -17.34 10.87 21.43
C SER A 6 -17.16 11.11 19.93
N ARG A 7 -15.94 11.32 19.44
CA ARG A 7 -15.73 11.41 17.98
C ARG A 7 -15.42 10.01 17.47
N GLU A 8 -16.34 9.44 16.70
CA GLU A 8 -16.00 8.34 15.80
C GLU A 8 -14.77 8.77 14.99
N LEU A 9 -13.72 7.97 15.04
CA LEU A 9 -12.53 8.21 14.23
C LEU A 9 -12.89 7.84 12.79
N GLU A 10 -13.12 8.86 11.96
CA GLU A 10 -13.28 8.69 10.53
C GLU A 10 -11.93 8.38 9.87
N LEU A 11 -11.94 7.52 8.86
CA LEU A 11 -10.75 7.30 8.03
C LEU A 11 -10.30 8.64 7.41
N PRO A 12 -9.01 8.99 7.49
CA PRO A 12 -8.52 10.19 6.83
C PRO A 12 -8.79 10.09 5.32
N ASN A 13 -9.43 11.12 4.75
CA ASN A 13 -9.85 11.16 3.33
C ASN A 13 -8.67 10.92 2.35
N SER A 14 -7.45 11.20 2.82
CA SER A 14 -6.17 10.93 2.15
C SER A 14 -5.93 9.45 1.86
N TYR A 15 -6.58 8.52 2.55
CA TYR A 15 -6.43 7.06 2.38
C TYR A 15 -6.66 6.63 0.93
N LYS A 16 -7.79 7.04 0.35
CA LYS A 16 -8.15 6.69 -1.03
C LYS A 16 -7.19 7.34 -2.04
N LEU A 17 -6.68 8.54 -1.71
CA LEU A 17 -5.72 9.26 -2.53
C LEU A 17 -4.35 8.54 -2.54
N ILE A 18 -3.87 8.11 -1.37
CA ILE A 18 -2.61 7.39 -1.20
C ILE A 18 -2.66 6.06 -1.95
N LEU A 19 -3.75 5.29 -1.83
CA LEU A 19 -3.87 4.01 -2.52
C LEU A 19 -3.92 4.18 -4.04
N ARG A 20 -4.62 5.21 -4.55
CA ARG A 20 -4.62 5.55 -5.98
C ARG A 20 -3.23 5.98 -6.46
N GLY A 21 -2.54 6.82 -5.69
CA GLY A 21 -1.17 7.25 -5.99
C GLY A 21 -0.21 6.07 -6.03
N ALA A 22 -0.28 5.16 -5.05
CA ALA A 22 0.54 3.96 -5.00
C ALA A 22 0.32 3.06 -6.24
N ARG A 23 -0.94 2.86 -6.66
CA ARG A 23 -1.25 2.10 -7.89
C ARG A 23 -0.68 2.75 -9.15
N LEU A 24 -0.76 4.08 -9.26
CA LEU A 24 -0.16 4.82 -10.37
C LEU A 24 1.36 4.69 -10.38
N CYS A 25 2.02 4.83 -9.23
CA CYS A 25 3.46 4.64 -9.10
C CYS A 25 3.88 3.23 -9.52
N VAL A 26 3.15 2.20 -9.08
CA VAL A 26 3.41 0.80 -9.48
C VAL A 26 3.26 0.62 -10.98
N ALA A 27 2.20 1.18 -11.58
CA ALA A 27 2.03 1.12 -13.04
C ALA A 27 3.21 1.75 -13.79
N LEU A 28 3.71 2.91 -13.34
CA LEU A 28 4.89 3.56 -13.92
C LEU A 28 6.16 2.73 -13.77
N ILE A 29 6.38 2.13 -12.59
CA ILE A 29 7.54 1.27 -12.35
C ILE A 29 7.46 -0.01 -13.20
N CYS A 30 6.28 -0.58 -13.38
CA CYS A 30 6.09 -1.73 -14.27
C CYS A 30 6.40 -1.38 -15.73
N ILE A 31 5.97 -0.21 -16.21
CA ILE A 31 6.34 0.27 -17.55
C ILE A 31 7.85 0.43 -17.67
N PHE A 32 8.50 1.02 -16.66
CA PHE A 32 9.94 1.15 -16.62
C PHE A 32 10.66 -0.22 -16.65
N GLY A 33 10.22 -1.17 -15.83
CA GLY A 33 10.75 -2.54 -15.84
C GLY A 33 10.58 -3.23 -17.20
N LEU A 34 9.45 -3.04 -17.87
CA LEU A 34 9.22 -3.54 -19.24
C LEU A 34 10.18 -2.89 -20.25
N THR A 35 10.50 -1.60 -20.12
CA THR A 35 11.48 -0.95 -21.00
C THR A 35 12.89 -1.50 -20.80
N LEU A 36 13.26 -1.87 -19.58
CA LEU A 36 14.54 -2.55 -19.31
C LEU A 36 14.58 -3.95 -19.93
N ILE A 37 13.51 -4.74 -19.78
CA ILE A 37 13.38 -6.06 -20.41
C ILE A 37 13.42 -5.93 -21.94
N TYR A 38 12.76 -4.93 -22.52
CA TYR A 38 12.82 -4.72 -23.96
C TYR A 38 14.25 -4.37 -24.41
N SER A 39 14.95 -3.54 -23.64
CA SER A 39 16.32 -3.14 -23.93
C SER A 39 17.31 -4.30 -23.78
N SER A 40 17.05 -5.25 -22.87
CA SER A 40 17.90 -6.42 -22.68
C SER A 40 17.98 -7.29 -23.93
N PHE A 41 16.91 -7.37 -24.74
CA PHE A 41 16.94 -8.08 -26.03
C PHE A 41 17.94 -7.49 -27.02
N LYS A 42 18.14 -6.17 -27.00
CA LYS A 42 19.17 -5.51 -27.82
C LYS A 42 20.58 -5.75 -27.26
N LEU A 43 20.71 -5.82 -25.93
CA LEU A 43 21.99 -6.06 -25.27
C LEU A 43 22.52 -7.49 -25.48
N PHE A 44 21.68 -8.45 -25.88
CA PHE A 44 22.15 -9.81 -26.23
C PHE A 44 23.19 -9.80 -27.37
N SER A 45 23.14 -8.83 -28.28
CA SER A 45 24.17 -8.70 -29.33
C SER A 45 25.50 -8.15 -28.80
N LEU A 46 25.50 -7.47 -27.65
CA LEU A 46 26.69 -6.92 -27.00
C LEU A 46 27.30 -7.90 -25.99
N GLY A 47 26.50 -8.81 -25.45
CA GLY A 47 26.95 -9.90 -24.60
C GLY A 47 25.84 -10.47 -23.72
N ALA A 48 25.81 -11.79 -23.58
CA ALA A 48 24.77 -12.49 -22.83
C ALA A 48 24.71 -12.10 -21.34
N ALA A 49 25.85 -11.83 -20.71
CA ALA A 49 25.91 -11.46 -19.30
C ALA A 49 25.23 -10.10 -19.02
N ALA A 50 25.50 -9.09 -19.86
CA ALA A 50 24.87 -7.77 -19.74
C ALA A 50 23.35 -7.85 -19.99
N ALA A 51 22.93 -8.63 -20.98
CA ALA A 51 21.53 -8.84 -21.28
C ALA A 51 20.77 -9.51 -20.12
N LEU A 52 21.34 -10.56 -19.53
CA LEU A 52 20.71 -11.26 -18.40
C LEU A 52 20.61 -10.38 -17.15
N LEU A 53 21.61 -9.55 -16.87
CA LEU A 53 21.57 -8.60 -15.76
C LEU A 53 20.45 -7.57 -15.95
N THR A 54 20.36 -6.93 -17.11
CA THR A 54 19.31 -5.94 -17.39
C THR A 54 17.91 -6.56 -17.39
N LEU A 55 17.77 -7.80 -17.86
CA LEU A 55 16.51 -8.54 -17.79
C LEU A 55 16.13 -8.84 -16.33
N GLY A 56 17.09 -9.27 -15.52
CA GLY A 56 16.91 -9.50 -14.09
C GLY A 56 16.50 -8.25 -13.32
N GLU A 57 17.15 -7.11 -13.60
CA GLU A 57 16.78 -5.81 -13.05
C GLU A 57 15.34 -5.43 -13.41
N GLY A 58 14.98 -5.53 -14.69
CA GLY A 58 13.62 -5.22 -15.15
C GLY A 58 12.56 -6.08 -14.46
N MET A 59 12.81 -7.39 -14.31
CA MET A 59 11.94 -8.30 -13.57
C MET A 59 11.86 -7.95 -12.08
N PHE A 60 12.99 -7.58 -11.45
CA PHE A 60 13.04 -7.17 -10.06
C PHE A 60 12.20 -5.91 -9.81
N TYR A 61 12.26 -4.91 -10.69
CA TYR A 61 11.42 -3.71 -10.58
C TYR A 61 9.93 -4.04 -10.66
N ILE A 62 9.52 -4.94 -11.54
CA ILE A 62 8.11 -5.36 -11.67
C ILE A 62 7.67 -6.11 -10.41
N VAL A 63 8.37 -7.18 -10.03
CA VAL A 63 7.99 -8.00 -8.87
C VAL A 63 8.06 -7.19 -7.58
N GLY A 64 9.14 -6.42 -7.39
CA GLY A 64 9.35 -5.59 -6.22
C GLY A 64 8.28 -4.52 -6.03
N SER A 65 7.78 -3.91 -7.12
CA SER A 65 6.71 -2.92 -7.04
C SER A 65 5.36 -3.55 -6.66
N PHE A 66 5.05 -4.77 -7.12
CA PHE A 66 3.87 -5.50 -6.64
C PHE A 66 3.98 -5.90 -5.17
N VAL A 67 5.16 -6.34 -4.73
CA VAL A 67 5.40 -6.66 -3.31
C VAL A 67 5.18 -5.41 -2.44
N LEU A 68 5.76 -4.27 -2.83
CA LEU A 68 5.60 -3.01 -2.10
C LEU A 68 4.14 -2.57 -2.02
N LEU A 69 3.38 -2.71 -3.13
CA LEU A 69 1.95 -2.42 -3.15
C LEU A 69 1.18 -3.33 -2.18
N GLY A 70 1.50 -4.62 -2.14
CA GLY A 70 0.92 -5.60 -1.23
C GLY A 70 1.18 -5.24 0.23
N VAL A 71 2.43 -4.91 0.58
CA VAL A 71 2.79 -4.45 1.94
C VAL A 71 2.01 -3.20 2.32
N LEU A 72 1.95 -2.21 1.43
CA LEU A 72 1.22 -0.97 1.68
C LEU A 72 -0.28 -1.23 1.91
N HIS A 73 -0.89 -2.15 1.15
CA HIS A 73 -2.27 -2.57 1.36
C HIS A 73 -2.47 -3.23 2.72
N SER A 74 -1.57 -4.13 3.14
CA SER A 74 -1.64 -4.80 4.44
C SER A 74 -1.53 -3.83 5.62
N PHE A 75 -0.64 -2.83 5.54
CA PHE A 75 -0.55 -1.78 6.56
C PHE A 75 -1.82 -0.94 6.64
N MET A 76 -2.37 -0.58 5.48
CA MET A 76 -3.59 0.22 5.36
C MET A 76 -4.79 -0.51 5.96
N GLU A 77 -4.99 -1.79 5.63
CA GLU A 77 -6.04 -2.63 6.22
C GLU A 77 -5.87 -2.80 7.73
N SER A 78 -4.63 -2.98 8.21
CA SER A 78 -4.36 -3.08 9.66
C SER A 78 -4.74 -1.80 10.39
N ALA A 79 -4.48 -0.63 9.80
CA ALA A 79 -4.86 0.65 10.38
C ALA A 79 -6.39 0.82 10.42
N ILE A 80 -7.11 0.37 9.40
CA ILE A 80 -8.59 0.35 9.38
C ILE A 80 -9.12 -0.51 10.52
N ALA A 81 -8.62 -1.74 10.64
CA ALA A 81 -9.06 -2.67 11.67
C ALA A 81 -8.84 -2.11 13.09
N GLN A 82 -7.72 -1.40 13.31
CA GLN A 82 -7.46 -0.73 14.59
C GLN A 82 -8.43 0.42 14.87
N LEU A 83 -8.78 1.22 13.85
CA LEU A 83 -9.76 2.29 13.99
C LEU A 83 -11.16 1.75 14.29
N GLU A 84 -11.58 0.69 13.59
CA GLU A 84 -12.86 0.03 13.79
C GLU A 84 -12.96 -0.55 15.22
N THR A 85 -11.94 -1.30 15.66
CA THR A 85 -11.88 -1.85 17.02
C THR A 85 -11.98 -0.75 18.09
N ARG A 86 -11.31 0.39 17.88
CA ARG A 86 -11.37 1.52 18.82
C ARG A 86 -12.74 2.17 18.84
N ASN A 87 -13.37 2.37 17.68
CA ASN A 87 -14.72 2.93 17.58
C ASN A 87 -15.76 2.02 18.26
N GLU A 88 -15.68 0.70 18.07
CA GLU A 88 -16.58 -0.24 18.76
C GLU A 88 -16.39 -0.25 20.27
N MET A 89 -15.14 -0.25 20.75
CA MET A 89 -14.86 -0.17 22.19
C MET A 89 -15.40 1.12 22.83
N VAL A 90 -15.32 2.25 22.12
CA VAL A 90 -15.91 3.52 22.58
C VAL A 90 -17.44 3.43 22.66
N LYS A 91 -18.10 2.84 21.66
CA LYS A 91 -19.55 2.60 21.67
C LYS A 91 -19.99 1.73 22.84
N LEU A 92 -19.34 0.58 23.03
CA LEU A 92 -19.62 -0.34 24.14
C LEU A 92 -19.43 0.33 25.50
N THR A 93 -18.37 1.12 25.67
CA THR A 93 -18.12 1.86 26.92
C THR A 93 -19.21 2.90 27.18
N ALA A 94 -19.68 3.60 26.13
CA ALA A 94 -20.78 4.56 26.24
C ALA A 94 -22.11 3.88 26.62
N GLU A 95 -22.42 2.72 26.03
CA GLU A 95 -23.62 1.95 26.36
C GLU A 95 -23.59 1.39 27.79
N LEU A 96 -22.44 0.87 28.22
CA LEU A 96 -22.26 0.38 29.59
C LEU A 96 -22.35 1.51 30.63
N ALA A 97 -21.83 2.70 30.31
CA ALA A 97 -21.97 3.87 31.17
C ALA A 97 -23.44 4.31 31.29
N LYS A 98 -24.20 4.27 30.19
CA LYS A 98 -25.63 4.62 30.16
C LYS A 98 -26.52 3.61 30.89
N ASN A 99 -26.16 2.33 30.92
CA ASN A 99 -26.90 1.28 31.62
C ASN A 99 -26.60 1.22 33.14
N LYS A 100 -25.63 2.00 33.62
CA LYS A 100 -25.22 2.05 35.03
C LYS A 100 -25.81 3.25 35.79
N THR A 101 -26.49 4.15 35.09
CA THR A 101 -27.29 5.28 35.61
C THR A 101 -28.77 4.99 35.44
#